data_AF-A0A3Q8M1Y4-F1
#
_entry.id   AF-A0A3Q8M1Y4-F1
#
_cell.length_a   1.000
_cell.length_b   1.000
_cell.length_c   1.000
_cell.angle_alpha   90.00
_cell.angle_beta   90.00
_cell.angle_gamma   90.00
#
_symmetry.space_group_name_H-M   'P 1'
#
loop_
_entity.id
_entity.type
_entity.pdbx_description
1 polymer ?
#
loop_
_entity_poly.entity_id
_entity_poly.type
_entity_poly.pdbx_seq_one_letter_code
_entity_poly.pdbx_strand_id
1 'polypeptide(L)'
;MSCVIITYNNCSVCPFQMYCCQQVLVGKNPELIPILTFLCEQSHKLTNMGIYYGRQLYFKARIGIGKFDLEKVYKNNYHYKVLYSQAAQQTLRTVAESFRSYYGLIIAYNEGKIEHRPRIPNYRKKGGMATVSYPKQALKLKDNQIRIPRLEYL
;
A
#
# COMPACT_ATOMS: atom_id res chain seq x y z
N MET A 1 5.74 18.14 4.21
CA MET A 1 5.67 16.67 4.35
C MET A 1 4.21 16.30 4.53
N SER A 2 3.56 15.82 3.48
CA SER A 2 2.12 15.56 3.49
C SER A 2 1.89 14.06 3.61
N CYS A 3 1.60 13.58 4.83
CA CYS A 3 1.08 12.23 5.00
C CYS A 3 -0.36 12.25 4.51
N VAL A 4 -0.59 11.78 3.28
CA VAL A 4 -1.93 11.76 2.68
C VAL A 4 -2.69 10.59 3.29
N ILE A 5 -3.56 10.89 4.25
CA ILE A 5 -4.60 9.96 4.68
C ILE A 5 -5.70 10.04 3.63
N ILE A 6 -5.71 9.11 2.67
CA ILE A 6 -6.81 8.98 1.72
C ILE A 6 -7.96 8.31 2.46
N THR A 7 -8.94 9.10 2.91
CA THR A 7 -10.23 8.57 3.35
C THR A 7 -11.13 8.42 2.13
N TYR A 8 -11.62 7.19 1.90
CA TYR A 8 -12.60 6.93 0.86
C TYR A 8 -14.00 7.29 1.40
N ASN A 9 -14.53 8.43 0.97
CA ASN A 9 -15.95 8.73 1.11
C ASN A 9 -16.67 8.23 -0.14
N ASN A 10 -17.52 7.20 0.00
CA ASN A 10 -18.50 6.87 -1.02
C ASN A 10 -19.53 8.00 -1.07
N CYS A 11 -19.49 8.81 -2.12
CA CYS A 11 -20.55 9.76 -2.45
C CYS A 11 -21.66 8.99 -3.17
N SER A 12 -22.83 8.85 -2.55
CA SER A 12 -23.96 8.05 -3.05
C SER A 12 -24.81 8.77 -4.11
N VAL A 13 -24.31 9.85 -4.74
CA VAL A 13 -25.14 10.76 -5.55
C VAL A 13 -24.65 10.96 -6.99
N CYS A 14 -23.58 10.28 -7.44
CA CYS A 14 -23.06 10.45 -8.81
C CYS A 14 -22.89 9.10 -9.53
N PRO A 15 -23.44 8.91 -10.75
CA PRO A 15 -23.32 7.66 -11.53
C PRO A 15 -21.92 7.44 -12.15
N PHE A 16 -21.03 8.43 -12.05
CA PHE A 16 -19.60 8.28 -12.31
C PHE A 16 -18.87 8.27 -10.96
N GLN A 17 -18.15 7.18 -10.67
CA GLN A 17 -17.38 6.97 -9.45
C GLN A 17 -16.19 7.96 -9.37
N MET A 18 -16.47 9.22 -9.03
CA MET A 18 -15.46 10.22 -8.75
C MET A 18 -14.94 10.00 -7.32
N TYR A 19 -13.72 9.49 -7.21
CA TYR A 19 -13.04 9.34 -5.93
C TYR A 19 -12.69 10.74 -5.38
N CYS A 20 -13.56 11.30 -4.55
CA CYS A 20 -13.22 12.50 -3.79
C CYS A 20 -12.20 12.14 -2.71
N CYS A 21 -10.95 12.52 -2.93
CA CYS A 21 -9.88 12.43 -1.95
C CYS A 21 -9.85 13.70 -1.12
N GLN A 22 -10.24 13.65 0.17
CA GLN A 22 -10.02 14.77 1.06
C GLN A 22 -8.58 14.72 1.58
N GLN A 23 -7.75 15.67 1.15
CA GLN A 23 -6.45 15.88 1.79
C GLN A 23 -6.69 16.64 3.10
N VAL A 24 -6.52 15.94 4.22
CA VAL A 24 -6.46 16.59 5.52
C VAL A 24 -4.99 16.83 5.83
N LEU A 25 -4.58 18.10 5.82
CA LEU A 25 -3.26 18.47 6.33
C LEU A 25 -3.29 18.20 7.83
N VAL A 26 -2.48 17.24 8.29
CA VAL A 26 -2.25 17.07 9.72
C VAL A 26 -1.66 18.40 10.21
N GLY A 27 -2.35 19.07 11.14
CA GLY A 27 -1.84 20.28 11.78
C GLY A 27 -0.43 20.03 12.35
N LYS A 28 0.31 21.09 12.68
CA LYS A 28 1.67 20.99 13.26
C LYS A 28 1.66 20.43 14.70
N ASN A 29 0.95 19.33 14.95
CA ASN A 29 1.02 18.59 16.20
C ASN A 29 2.36 17.84 16.21
N PRO A 30 3.32 18.28 17.02
CA PRO A 30 4.69 17.74 16.99
C PRO A 30 4.76 16.27 17.38
N GLU A 31 3.76 15.76 18.09
CA GLU A 31 3.69 14.36 18.55
C GLU A 31 3.18 13.39 17.47
N LEU A 32 2.25 13.82 16.61
CA LEU A 32 1.65 12.95 15.59
C LEU A 32 2.54 12.77 14.35
N ILE A 33 3.29 13.80 13.99
CA ILE A 33 4.20 13.79 12.83
C ILE A 33 5.22 12.65 12.89
N PRO A 34 5.99 12.44 13.98
CA PRO A 34 6.98 11.36 14.05
C PRO A 34 6.32 9.98 13.97
N ILE A 35 5.14 9.80 14.58
CA ILE A 35 4.42 8.51 14.55
C ILE A 35 3.94 8.18 13.14
N LEU A 36 3.35 9.16 12.43
CA LEU A 36 2.92 8.98 11.05
C LEU A 36 4.12 8.73 10.12
N THR A 37 5.22 9.45 10.33
CA THR A 37 6.46 9.25 9.59
C THR A 37 6.98 7.82 9.78
N PHE A 38 7.02 7.34 11.02
CA PHE A 38 7.41 5.98 11.34
C PHE A 38 6.53 4.96 10.62
N LEU A 39 5.19 5.10 10.66
CA LEU A 39 4.27 4.20 9.97
C LEU A 39 4.51 4.17 8.46
N CYS A 40 4.72 5.33 7.84
CA CYS A 40 5.03 5.45 6.42
C CYS A 40 6.36 4.79 6.04
N GLU A 41 7.38 4.88 6.90
CA GLU A 41 8.65 4.18 6.70
C GLU A 41 8.50 2.65 6.83
N GLN A 42 7.73 2.17 7.81
CA GLN A 42 7.48 0.73 7.96
C GLN A 42 6.71 0.16 6.77
N SER A 43 5.71 0.90 6.26
CA SER A 43 5.02 0.53 5.02
C SER A 43 5.94 0.51 3.81
N HIS A 44 6.88 1.46 3.72
CA HIS A 44 7.88 1.46 2.66
C HIS A 44 8.77 0.22 2.69
N LYS A 45 9.25 -0.16 3.89
CA LYS A 45 10.03 -1.39 4.09
C LYS A 45 9.23 -2.63 3.70
N LEU A 46 7.98 -2.75 4.18
CA LEU A 46 7.09 -3.86 3.84
C LEU A 46 6.82 -3.97 2.33
N THR A 47 6.66 -2.83 1.65
CA THR A 47 6.50 -2.77 0.19
C THR A 47 7.73 -3.32 -0.52
N ASN A 48 8.93 -2.90 -0.13
CA ASN A 48 10.18 -3.39 -0.73
C ASN A 48 10.39 -4.89 -0.46
N MET A 49 9.98 -5.39 0.71
CA MET A 49 9.99 -6.83 1.00
C MET A 49 9.05 -7.61 0.08
N GLY A 50 7.82 -7.12 -0.13
CA GLY A 50 6.89 -7.72 -1.08
C GLY A 50 7.44 -7.76 -2.51
N ILE A 51 8.06 -6.67 -2.96
CA ILE A 51 8.71 -6.61 -4.29
C ILE A 51 9.87 -7.60 -4.37
N TYR A 52 10.69 -7.71 -3.33
CA TYR A 52 11.81 -8.65 -3.29
C TYR A 52 11.33 -10.09 -3.46
N TYR A 53 10.31 -10.49 -2.71
CA TYR A 53 9.76 -11.85 -2.80
C TYR A 53 9.13 -12.12 -4.17
N GLY A 54 8.34 -11.18 -4.70
CA GLY A 54 7.74 -11.31 -6.02
C GLY A 54 8.79 -11.45 -7.13
N ARG A 55 9.91 -10.70 -7.05
CA ARG A 55 11.04 -10.85 -7.98
C ARG A 55 11.74 -12.19 -7.81
N GLN A 56 11.97 -12.65 -6.58
CA GLN A 56 12.60 -13.96 -6.34
C GLN A 56 11.78 -15.09 -6.96
N LEU A 57 10.46 -15.11 -6.75
CA LEU A 57 9.58 -16.11 -7.35
C LEU A 57 9.59 -16.03 -8.87
N TYR A 58 9.52 -14.82 -9.43
CA TYR A 58 9.52 -14.63 -10.88
C TYR A 58 10.83 -15.08 -11.54
N PHE A 59 11.99 -14.71 -10.98
CA PHE A 59 13.28 -15.03 -11.60
C PHE A 59 13.76 -16.45 -11.31
N LYS A 60 13.58 -16.95 -10.08
CA LYS A 60 14.11 -18.26 -9.67
C LYS A 60 13.14 -19.40 -9.92
N ALA A 61 11.88 -19.23 -9.51
CA ALA A 61 10.88 -20.29 -9.59
C ALA A 61 10.04 -20.22 -10.88
N ARG A 62 10.08 -19.09 -11.61
CA ARG A 62 9.20 -18.80 -12.75
C ARG A 62 7.70 -18.86 -12.40
N ILE A 63 7.38 -18.62 -11.13
CA ILE A 63 6.01 -18.62 -10.59
C ILE A 63 5.55 -17.17 -10.40
N GLY A 64 4.30 -16.89 -10.81
CA GLY A 64 3.64 -15.60 -10.58
C GLY A 64 3.10 -15.49 -9.16
N ILE A 65 3.05 -14.27 -8.61
CA ILE A 65 2.46 -14.04 -7.29
C ILE A 65 0.93 -13.92 -7.34
N GLY A 66 0.25 -14.64 -6.46
CA GLY A 66 -1.18 -14.51 -6.21
C GLY A 66 -1.51 -13.34 -5.28
N LYS A 67 -2.80 -12.95 -5.26
CA LYS A 67 -3.30 -11.79 -4.50
C LYS A 67 -3.02 -11.89 -2.99
N PHE A 68 -3.07 -13.09 -2.42
CA PHE A 68 -2.98 -13.33 -0.99
C PHE A 68 -1.65 -13.96 -0.54
N ASP A 69 -0.75 -14.28 -1.47
CA ASP A 69 0.46 -15.04 -1.16
C ASP A 69 1.41 -14.24 -0.27
N LEU A 70 1.57 -12.95 -0.59
CA LEU A 70 2.39 -12.04 0.20
C LEU A 70 1.87 -11.88 1.63
N GLU A 71 0.54 -11.83 1.83
CA GLU A 71 -0.06 -11.73 3.17
C GLU A 71 0.25 -12.97 4.01
N LYS A 72 0.18 -14.16 3.42
CA LYS A 72 0.48 -15.42 4.11
C LYS A 72 1.95 -15.49 4.53
N VAL A 73 2.86 -15.09 3.65
CA VAL A 73 4.31 -15.10 3.90
C VAL A 73 4.71 -14.09 4.98
N TYR A 74 4.17 -12.88 4.91
CA TYR A 74 4.61 -11.78 5.78
C TYR A 74 3.78 -11.58 7.05
N LYS A 75 2.73 -12.38 7.30
CA LYS A 75 1.87 -12.26 8.50
C LYS A 75 2.65 -12.20 9.82
N ASN A 76 3.75 -12.95 9.92
CA ASN A 76 4.56 -13.02 11.13
C ASN A 76 5.71 -11.99 11.19
N ASN A 77 5.92 -11.22 10.12
CA ASN A 77 7.01 -10.26 10.03
C ASN A 77 6.79 -9.05 10.95
N TYR A 78 7.88 -8.50 11.50
CA TYR A 78 7.85 -7.33 12.36
C TYR A 78 7.18 -6.12 11.68
N HIS A 79 7.55 -5.79 10.44
CA HIS A 79 6.98 -4.64 9.73
C HIS A 79 5.48 -4.79 9.45
N TYR A 80 5.04 -6.02 9.18
CA TYR A 80 3.62 -6.33 9.06
C TYR A 80 2.90 -6.17 10.40
N LYS A 81 3.50 -6.70 11.48
CA LYS A 81 2.94 -6.61 12.83
C LYS A 81 2.94 -5.18 13.37
N VAL A 82 3.81 -4.28 12.94
CA VAL A 82 3.80 -2.87 13.37
C VAL A 82 2.66 -2.09 12.72
N LEU A 83 2.33 -2.39 11.47
CA LEU A 83 1.19 -1.79 10.77
C LEU A 83 -0.13 -2.43 11.19
N TYR A 84 -1.21 -1.65 11.20
CA TYR A 84 -2.55 -2.20 11.41
C TYR A 84 -2.82 -3.28 10.36
N SER A 85 -3.36 -4.43 10.77
CA SER A 85 -3.44 -5.63 9.93
C SER A 85 -4.05 -5.36 8.55
N GLN A 86 -5.16 -4.63 8.48
CA GLN A 86 -5.79 -4.29 7.19
C GLN A 86 -4.90 -3.38 6.32
N ALA A 87 -4.18 -2.43 6.93
CA ALA A 87 -3.29 -1.54 6.21
C ALA A 87 -2.06 -2.29 5.66
N ALA A 88 -1.54 -3.25 6.42
CA ALA A 88 -0.46 -4.14 5.98
C ALA A 88 -0.92 -5.02 4.80
N GLN A 89 -2.11 -5.62 4.90
CA GLN A 89 -2.72 -6.39 3.81
C GLN A 89 -2.89 -5.55 2.55
N GLN A 90 -3.43 -4.34 2.69
CA GLN A 90 -3.62 -3.45 1.54
C GLN A 90 -2.28 -3.09 0.88
N THR A 91 -1.25 -2.81 1.67
CA THR A 91 0.11 -2.53 1.16
C THR A 91 0.64 -3.70 0.32
N LEU A 92 0.50 -4.93 0.81
CA LEU A 92 0.96 -6.13 0.09
C LEU A 92 0.09 -6.45 -1.13
N ARG A 93 -1.23 -6.20 -1.07
CA ARG A 93 -2.13 -6.35 -2.22
C ARG A 93 -1.77 -5.41 -3.36
N THR A 94 -1.46 -4.16 -3.06
CA THR A 94 -1.01 -3.19 -4.08
C THR A 94 0.27 -3.66 -4.78
N VAL A 95 1.18 -4.30 -4.03
CA VAL A 95 2.36 -4.95 -4.65
C VAL A 95 1.92 -6.09 -5.56
N ALA A 96 1.07 -7.00 -5.08
CA ALA A 96 0.56 -8.13 -5.87
C ALA A 96 -0.16 -7.68 -7.15
N GLU A 97 -0.97 -6.63 -7.08
CA GLU A 97 -1.65 -6.00 -8.21
C GLU A 97 -0.64 -5.44 -9.23
N SER A 98 0.43 -4.79 -8.76
CA SER A 98 1.49 -4.28 -9.64
C SER A 98 2.17 -5.40 -10.44
N PHE A 99 2.41 -6.56 -9.82
CA PHE A 99 2.95 -7.73 -10.54
C PHE A 99 1.92 -8.35 -11.49
N ARG A 100 0.64 -8.43 -11.09
CA ARG A 100 -0.43 -8.92 -11.96
C ARG A 100 -0.55 -8.06 -13.22
N SER A 101 -0.50 -6.74 -13.09
CA SER A 101 -0.46 -5.81 -14.22
C SER A 101 0.77 -6.05 -15.10
N TYR A 102 1.95 -6.24 -14.50
CA TYR A 102 3.17 -6.58 -15.24
C TYR A 102 3.04 -7.91 -16.02
N TYR A 103 2.43 -8.94 -15.42
CA TYR A 103 2.19 -10.22 -16.11
C TYR A 103 1.24 -10.06 -17.31
N GLY A 104 0.18 -9.26 -17.19
CA GLY A 104 -0.69 -8.94 -18.32
C GLY A 104 0.06 -8.21 -19.43
N LEU A 105 0.90 -7.22 -19.06
CA LEU A 105 1.69 -6.45 -20.02
C LEU A 105 2.73 -7.31 -20.74
N ILE A 106 3.42 -8.23 -20.05
CA ILE A 106 4.44 -9.06 -20.73
C ILE A 106 3.79 -10.04 -21.71
N ILE A 107 2.59 -10.55 -21.41
CA ILE A 107 1.81 -11.37 -22.35
C ILE A 107 1.45 -10.53 -23.59
N ALA A 108 0.90 -9.33 -23.38
CA ALA A 108 0.55 -8.42 -24.48
C ALA A 108 1.78 -8.03 -25.34
N TYR A 109 2.95 -7.86 -24.73
CA TYR A 109 4.22 -7.62 -25.44
C TYR A 109 4.62 -8.82 -26.29
N ASN A 110 4.53 -10.04 -25.73
CA ASN A 110 4.86 -11.26 -26.47
C ASN A 110 3.87 -11.53 -27.62
N GLU A 111 2.62 -11.07 -27.50
CA GLU A 111 1.61 -11.10 -28.57
C GLU A 111 1.76 -9.98 -29.61
N GLY A 112 2.72 -9.06 -29.42
CA GLY A 112 2.96 -7.92 -30.33
C GLY A 112 1.93 -6.79 -30.21
N LYS A 113 1.08 -6.78 -29.17
CA LYS A 113 0.06 -5.73 -28.94
C LYS A 113 0.64 -4.42 -28.41
N ILE A 114 1.85 -4.47 -27.84
CA ILE A 114 2.56 -3.30 -27.32
C ILE A 114 3.99 -3.29 -27.84
N GLU A 115 4.47 -2.13 -28.26
CA GLU A 115 5.81 -1.96 -28.84
C GLU A 115 6.92 -1.97 -27.78
N HIS A 116 6.60 -1.49 -26.57
CA HIS A 116 7.59 -1.32 -25.51
C HIS A 116 7.56 -2.46 -24.52
N ARG A 117 8.75 -3.00 -24.22
CA ARG A 117 8.91 -4.05 -23.23
C ARG A 117 8.59 -3.51 -21.82
N PRO A 118 7.61 -4.08 -21.11
CA PRO A 118 7.27 -3.64 -19.76
C PRO A 118 8.42 -3.93 -18.79
N ARG A 119 8.57 -3.07 -17.79
CA ARG A 119 9.56 -3.24 -16.72
C ARG A 119 8.91 -3.90 -15.51
N ILE A 120 9.60 -4.88 -14.94
CA ILE A 120 9.20 -5.51 -13.69
C ILE A 120 9.17 -4.47 -12.55
N PRO A 121 8.27 -4.60 -11.55
CA PRO A 121 8.25 -3.69 -10.41
C PRO A 121 9.64 -3.54 -9.75
N ASN A 122 10.09 -2.29 -9.64
CA ASN A 122 11.39 -1.94 -9.11
C ASN A 122 11.30 -1.59 -7.62
N TYR A 123 12.39 -1.80 -6.90
CA TYR A 123 12.51 -1.37 -5.51
C TYR A 123 12.33 0.14 -5.39
N ARG A 124 11.68 0.55 -4.32
CA ARG A 124 11.59 1.97 -3.96
C ARG A 124 12.91 2.43 -3.35
N LYS A 125 13.27 3.69 -3.59
CA LYS A 125 14.53 4.29 -3.10
C LYS A 125 14.57 4.28 -1.57
N LYS A 126 15.72 3.90 -1.00
CA LYS A 126 15.96 3.88 0.45
C LYS A 126 15.72 5.27 1.05
N GLY A 127 15.13 5.31 2.24
CA GLY A 127 14.76 6.55 2.92
C GLY A 127 13.47 7.20 2.40
N GLY A 128 12.76 6.53 1.49
CA GLY A 128 11.44 6.96 1.06
C GLY A 128 10.34 6.61 2.06
N MET A 129 9.23 7.33 1.96
CA MET A 129 7.97 7.02 2.64
C MET A 129 7.02 6.30 1.68
N ALA A 130 6.12 5.48 2.21
CA ALA A 130 5.02 4.91 1.45
C ALA A 130 3.68 5.28 2.07
N THR A 131 2.68 5.50 1.21
CA THR A 131 1.31 5.76 1.63
C THR A 131 0.73 4.54 2.34
N VAL A 132 0.10 4.77 3.49
CA VAL A 132 -0.61 3.75 4.25
C VAL A 132 -2.10 3.99 4.07
N SER A 133 -2.80 2.99 3.52
CA SER A 133 -4.25 3.07 3.28
C SER A 133 -5.00 2.36 4.39
N TYR A 134 -5.96 3.04 5.01
CA TYR A 134 -6.84 2.47 6.02
C TYR A 134 -8.26 2.35 5.46
N PRO A 135 -8.93 1.19 5.62
CA PRO A 135 -10.33 1.07 5.24
C PRO A 135 -11.21 1.90 6.18
N LYS A 136 -12.35 2.39 5.68
CA LYS A 136 -13.32 3.18 6.47
C LYS A 136 -13.72 2.48 7.79
N GLN A 137 -13.87 1.16 7.76
CA GLN A 137 -14.22 0.34 8.92
C GLN A 137 -13.19 0.42 10.06
N ALA A 138 -11.93 0.68 9.72
CA ALA A 138 -10.85 0.82 10.69
C ALA A 138 -10.80 2.23 11.30
N LEU A 139 -11.36 3.24 10.61
CA LEU A 139 -11.36 4.63 11.07
C LEU A 139 -12.62 4.90 11.89
N LYS A 140 -12.43 5.27 13.17
CA LYS A 140 -13.55 5.69 14.02
C LYS A 140 -13.58 7.21 14.12
N LEU A 141 -14.73 7.82 13.88
CA LEU A 141 -14.94 9.23 14.14
C LEU A 141 -15.34 9.39 15.61
N LYS A 142 -14.56 10.16 16.38
CA LYS A 142 -14.91 10.50 17.76
C LYS A 142 -14.63 11.99 17.94
N ASP A 143 -15.61 12.75 18.42
CA ASP A 143 -15.49 14.18 18.72
C ASP A 143 -14.98 15.02 17.52
N ASN A 144 -15.53 14.78 16.32
CA ASN A 144 -15.10 15.38 15.04
C ASN A 144 -13.64 15.10 14.64
N GLN A 145 -12.96 14.15 15.29
CA GLN A 145 -11.61 13.74 14.97
C GLN A 145 -11.57 12.29 14.48
N ILE A 146 -10.72 12.01 13.49
CA ILE A 146 -10.52 10.68 12.93
C ILE A 146 -9.50 9.93 13.80
N ARG A 147 -9.95 8.86 14.45
CA ARG A 147 -9.06 7.93 15.16
C ARG A 147 -8.52 6.88 14.21
N ILE A 148 -7.18 6.82 14.14
CA ILE A 148 -6.46 5.78 13.41
C ILE A 148 -6.10 4.67 14.40
N PRO A 149 -6.43 3.40 14.11
CA PRO A 149 -6.05 2.28 14.96
C PRO A 149 -4.54 2.23 15.19
N ARG A 150 -4.15 1.92 16.43
CA ARG A 150 -2.76 1.79 16.89
C ARG A 150 -1.99 3.09 17.16
N LEU A 151 -2.64 4.25 17.12
CA LEU A 151 -2.08 5.50 17.65
C LEU A 151 -2.34 5.68 19.16
N GLU A 152 -3.08 4.78 19.82
CA GLU A 152 -3.50 4.91 21.23
C GLU A 152 -2.47 4.41 22.27
N TYR A 153 -1.27 3.99 21.87
CA TYR A 153 -0.25 3.42 22.78
C TYR A 153 1.11 4.12 22.72
N LEU A 154 1.14 5.41 22.37
CA LEU A 154 2.30 6.29 22.54
C LEU A 154 1.85 7.61 23.15
#